data_AF-A0AAE8SP54-F1
#
_entry.id   AF-A0AAE8SP54-F1
#
_cell.length_a   1.000
_cell.length_b   1.000
_cell.length_c   1.000
_cell.angle_alpha   90.00
_cell.angle_beta   90.00
_cell.angle_gamma   90.00
#
_symmetry.space_group_name_H-M   'P 1'
#
loop_
_entity.id
_entity.type
_entity.pdbx_description
1 polymer ?
#
loop_
_entity_poly.entity_id
_entity_poly.type
_entity_poly.pdbx_seq_one_letter_code
_entity_poly.pdbx_strand_id
1 'polypeptide(L)'
;MAPQIYRTEADHKQVDECDVPEATLNPSADLTSYENTQSSLCVVQSLPGKGKGLIALKKITTGVRVLIEKPILTTRNAPPAILDPIIARDLKSLSKEKQRQFFSLHNNFPGKHPFSGIVKTNALPCGSGATVGAVYPTICFINHSCRANAHNSWNETLGSETIHAIQDIEPGQEITISYDHGGPSTSRKPWLKEKFGFDCDCSVCLLPHEELEKSDKRRERIQQLDEAIGNPGRMMSRPSVSLLNCRSLLQVLKEEFQEGTNILIARANYDAFQIAIAHGDLARGAVFAQQAYQIRLLCEGGDSPDTKRMQQLEEDPTIHPSFGAYSMRWKTKKGQVPRELSGDEFENWLWRRK
;
A
#
# COMPACT_ATOMS: atom_id res chain seq x y z
N MET A 1 -40.09 -29.40 -26.84
CA MET A 1 -41.41 -29.08 -27.45
C MET A 1 -41.62 -27.58 -27.32
N ALA A 2 -42.09 -26.91 -28.38
CA ALA A 2 -42.79 -25.62 -28.28
C ALA A 2 -44.31 -25.89 -28.09
N PRO A 3 -45.13 -24.90 -27.70
CA PRO A 3 -45.57 -23.82 -28.61
C PRO A 3 -45.26 -22.42 -28.02
N GLN A 4 -45.23 -21.28 -28.74
CA GLN A 4 -46.15 -20.69 -29.74
C GLN A 4 -47.55 -20.35 -29.17
N ILE A 5 -48.23 -19.24 -29.51
CA ILE A 5 -47.93 -17.97 -30.22
C ILE A 5 -49.05 -16.98 -29.83
N TYR A 6 -48.85 -15.65 -29.90
CA TYR A 6 -49.75 -14.71 -30.61
C TYR A 6 -49.23 -13.25 -30.59
N ARG A 7 -49.44 -12.55 -31.71
CA ARG A 7 -49.11 -11.13 -31.95
C ARG A 7 -50.39 -10.28 -31.99
N THR A 8 -50.25 -8.97 -31.83
CA THR A 8 -50.90 -7.97 -32.72
C THR A 8 -49.98 -6.76 -32.89
N GLU A 9 -49.80 -6.32 -34.14
CA GLU A 9 -49.21 -5.02 -34.55
C GLU A 9 -50.33 -3.97 -34.70
N ALA A 10 -50.10 -2.67 -34.95
CA ALA A 10 -48.85 -1.89 -35.03
C ALA A 10 -48.82 -0.82 -33.90
N ASP A 11 -48.58 0.50 -34.01
CA ASP A 11 -48.22 1.48 -35.06
C ASP A 11 -47.68 2.76 -34.33
N HIS A 12 -47.12 3.85 -34.88
CA HIS A 12 -46.93 4.33 -36.26
C HIS A 12 -45.78 5.37 -36.34
N LYS A 13 -45.26 5.62 -37.55
CA LYS A 13 -44.35 6.72 -38.00
C LYS A 13 -42.84 6.64 -37.68
N GLN A 14 -42.11 7.26 -38.60
CA GLN A 14 -40.69 7.16 -38.92
C GLN A 14 -40.19 8.58 -39.23
N VAL A 15 -38.95 8.92 -38.88
CA VAL A 15 -38.25 10.17 -39.25
C VAL A 15 -36.78 9.82 -39.54
N ASP A 16 -36.16 10.57 -40.45
CA ASP A 16 -35.13 10.08 -41.38
C ASP A 16 -33.74 9.76 -40.81
N GLU A 17 -32.98 9.06 -41.66
CA GLU A 17 -31.62 8.57 -41.43
C GLU A 17 -30.55 9.68 -41.48
N CYS A 18 -29.37 9.38 -40.93
CA CYS A 18 -28.15 10.15 -41.19
C CYS A 18 -26.96 9.18 -41.20
N ASP A 19 -26.17 9.19 -42.28
CA ASP A 19 -25.22 8.12 -42.60
C ASP A 19 -24.13 7.86 -41.55
N VAL A 20 -23.83 6.57 -41.32
CA VAL A 20 -22.60 6.10 -40.66
C VAL A 20 -22.02 4.97 -41.52
N PRO A 21 -20.83 5.13 -42.13
CA PRO A 21 -20.30 4.15 -43.07
C PRO A 21 -19.81 2.86 -42.39
N GLU A 22 -20.20 1.71 -42.93
CA GLU A 22 -19.70 0.39 -42.50
C GLU A 22 -18.18 0.25 -42.76
N ALA A 23 -17.41 0.15 -41.69
CA ALA A 23 -15.99 -0.20 -41.74
C ALA A 23 -15.81 -1.69 -41.46
N THR A 24 -15.34 -2.45 -42.47
CA THR A 24 -15.16 -3.91 -42.41
C THR A 24 -14.25 -4.35 -41.27
N LEU A 25 -14.74 -5.23 -40.40
CA LEU A 25 -13.95 -5.88 -39.34
C LEU A 25 -12.87 -6.79 -39.96
N ASN A 26 -11.60 -6.48 -39.67
CA ASN A 26 -10.44 -7.22 -40.18
C ASN A 26 -9.77 -7.97 -39.00
N PRO A 27 -10.01 -9.29 -38.81
CA PRO A 27 -9.68 -10.00 -37.56
C PRO A 27 -8.21 -10.46 -37.47
N SER A 28 -7.26 -9.58 -37.80
CA SER A 28 -5.82 -9.84 -37.67
C SER A 28 -5.02 -8.53 -37.53
N ALA A 29 -5.08 -7.92 -36.34
CA ALA A 29 -4.20 -6.81 -35.94
C ALA A 29 -3.46 -7.18 -34.66
N ASP A 30 -2.14 -7.03 -34.68
CA ASP A 30 -1.23 -7.56 -33.67
C ASP A 30 -1.34 -6.79 -32.34
N LEU A 31 -1.58 -7.51 -31.23
CA LEU A 31 -1.79 -6.95 -29.88
C LEU A 31 -0.50 -6.40 -29.22
N THR A 32 0.61 -6.37 -29.96
CA THR A 32 1.95 -5.99 -29.48
C THR A 32 2.30 -4.50 -29.59
N SER A 33 1.36 -3.65 -30.00
CA SER A 33 1.59 -2.22 -30.29
C SER A 33 1.00 -1.22 -29.28
N TYR A 34 0.42 -1.68 -28.17
CA TYR A 34 -0.20 -0.82 -27.14
C TYR A 34 0.76 -0.29 -26.06
N GLU A 35 2.07 -0.38 -26.25
CA GLU A 35 3.06 0.26 -25.38
C GLU A 35 3.51 1.62 -25.94
N ASN A 36 3.87 2.53 -25.01
CA ASN A 36 4.64 3.76 -25.26
C ASN A 36 3.92 4.96 -25.92
N THR A 37 2.87 5.49 -25.27
CA THR A 37 2.52 6.94 -25.38
C THR A 37 2.10 7.59 -24.05
N GLN A 38 2.16 6.86 -22.92
CA GLN A 38 1.95 7.45 -21.60
C GLN A 38 3.20 8.26 -21.21
N SER A 39 3.11 9.59 -21.29
CA SER A 39 4.18 10.51 -20.89
C SER A 39 4.59 10.24 -19.44
N SER A 40 5.82 9.76 -19.23
CA SER A 40 6.31 9.32 -17.92
C SER A 40 6.08 10.37 -16.84
N LEU A 41 5.53 9.94 -15.71
CA LEU A 41 5.27 10.80 -14.55
C LEU A 41 6.57 11.16 -13.81
N CYS A 42 7.64 10.39 -14.03
CA CYS A 42 8.90 10.48 -13.30
C CYS A 42 10.12 10.07 -14.13
N VAL A 43 11.32 10.36 -13.63
CA VAL A 43 12.60 9.97 -14.25
C VAL A 43 13.64 9.66 -13.17
N VAL A 44 14.51 8.67 -13.41
CA VAL A 44 15.65 8.38 -12.54
C VAL A 44 16.76 9.40 -12.82
N GLN A 45 17.21 10.12 -11.78
CA GLN A 45 18.30 11.09 -11.88
C GLN A 45 19.40 10.78 -10.87
N SER A 46 20.63 11.22 -11.16
CA SER A 46 21.72 11.19 -10.18
C SER A 46 21.57 12.34 -9.19
N LEU A 47 21.58 12.05 -7.89
CA LEU A 47 21.35 13.03 -6.84
C LEU A 47 22.60 13.19 -5.95
N PRO A 48 23.08 14.42 -5.69
CA PRO A 48 24.22 14.67 -4.81
C PRO A 48 24.02 14.04 -3.43
N GLY A 49 25.02 13.29 -2.94
CA GLY A 49 24.95 12.57 -1.66
C GLY A 49 24.06 11.32 -1.64
N LYS A 50 23.02 11.24 -2.48
CA LYS A 50 22.04 10.13 -2.49
C LYS A 50 22.24 9.10 -3.61
N GLY A 51 23.18 9.34 -4.53
CA GLY A 51 23.48 8.41 -5.63
C GLY A 51 22.49 8.57 -6.79
N LYS A 52 21.38 7.83 -6.77
CA LYS A 52 20.26 7.97 -7.72
C LYS A 52 18.96 8.15 -6.94
N GLY A 53 18.00 8.87 -7.51
CA GLY A 53 16.64 9.01 -6.99
C GLY A 53 15.61 9.08 -8.13
N LEU A 54 14.33 8.89 -7.81
CA LEU A 54 13.23 9.01 -8.75
C LEU A 54 12.59 10.39 -8.59
N ILE A 55 12.64 11.24 -9.63
CA ILE A 55 12.13 12.62 -9.61
C ILE A 55 10.84 12.75 -10.40
N ALA A 56 9.83 13.43 -9.86
CA ALA A 56 8.58 13.73 -10.54
C ALA A 56 8.77 14.73 -11.70
N LEU A 57 8.29 14.40 -12.89
CA LEU A 57 8.34 15.26 -14.09
C LEU A 57 7.10 16.17 -14.21
N LYS A 58 6.02 15.85 -13.50
CA LYS A 58 4.73 16.55 -13.50
C LYS A 58 4.16 16.50 -12.09
N LYS A 59 3.13 17.29 -11.79
CA LYS A 59 2.35 17.11 -10.56
C LYS A 59 1.68 15.74 -10.61
N ILE A 60 1.89 14.95 -9.55
CA ILE A 60 1.25 13.66 -9.32
C ILE A 60 0.30 13.88 -8.15
N THR A 61 -1.01 13.67 -8.36
CA THR A 61 -2.00 13.79 -7.29
C THR A 61 -2.04 12.53 -6.44
N THR A 62 -2.42 12.70 -5.18
CA THR A 62 -2.69 11.62 -4.22
C THR A 62 -3.57 10.53 -4.85
N GLY A 63 -3.21 9.26 -4.66
CA GLY A 63 -3.90 8.08 -5.22
C GLY A 63 -3.42 7.64 -6.60
N VAL A 64 -2.61 8.43 -7.31
CA VAL A 64 -2.10 8.05 -8.64
C VAL A 64 -0.99 7.00 -8.52
N ARG A 65 -1.13 5.92 -9.30
CA ARG A 65 -0.05 4.94 -9.51
C ARG A 65 1.06 5.58 -10.34
N VAL A 66 2.22 5.76 -9.72
CA VAL A 66 3.45 6.31 -10.30
C VAL A 66 4.13 5.28 -11.20
N LEU A 67 4.26 4.05 -10.71
CA LEU A 67 4.91 2.93 -11.39
C LEU A 67 4.17 1.61 -11.15
N ILE A 68 4.32 0.70 -12.11
CA ILE A 68 4.12 -0.74 -11.94
C ILE A 68 5.32 -1.43 -12.59
N GLU A 69 5.96 -2.37 -11.90
CA GLU A 69 7.19 -2.99 -12.39
C GLU A 69 7.30 -4.47 -12.05
N LYS A 70 7.66 -5.28 -13.05
CA LYS A 70 7.96 -6.71 -12.88
C LYS A 70 9.41 -6.90 -12.45
N PRO A 71 9.73 -7.91 -11.61
CA PRO A 71 11.08 -8.13 -11.14
C PRO A 71 12.11 -8.40 -12.27
N ILE A 72 13.35 -7.96 -12.03
CA ILE A 72 14.55 -8.53 -12.65
C ILE A 72 14.68 -9.99 -12.24
N LEU A 73 14.57 -10.25 -10.93
CA LEU A 73 14.67 -11.55 -10.29
C LEU A 73 13.96 -11.55 -8.93
N THR A 74 13.63 -12.76 -8.44
CA THR A 74 13.02 -13.01 -7.12
C THR A 74 13.87 -13.98 -6.32
N THR A 75 14.08 -13.74 -5.03
CA THR A 75 14.90 -14.57 -4.14
C THR A 75 14.14 -14.96 -2.89
N ARG A 76 14.35 -16.19 -2.39
CA ARG A 76 13.93 -16.58 -1.03
C ARG A 76 15.01 -16.25 -0.01
N ASN A 77 14.60 -15.92 1.22
CA ASN A 77 15.52 -15.73 2.33
C ASN A 77 16.36 -17.00 2.60
N ALA A 78 17.68 -16.89 2.46
CA ALA A 78 18.64 -17.98 2.67
C ALA A 78 20.02 -17.40 3.08
N PRO A 79 20.89 -18.18 3.74
CA PRO A 79 22.26 -17.74 4.07
C PRO A 79 23.05 -17.30 2.83
N PRO A 80 23.86 -16.22 2.90
CA PRO A 80 24.58 -15.68 1.74
C PRO A 80 25.39 -16.71 0.94
N ALA A 81 26.05 -17.67 1.62
CA ALA A 81 26.84 -18.71 0.97
C ALA A 81 26.01 -19.69 0.09
N ILE A 82 24.70 -19.79 0.33
CA ILE A 82 23.76 -20.59 -0.47
C ILE A 82 23.06 -19.69 -1.52
N LEU A 83 22.71 -18.47 -1.13
CA LEU A 83 21.93 -17.54 -1.94
C LEU A 83 22.75 -16.92 -3.09
N ASP A 84 24.02 -16.57 -2.84
CA ASP A 84 24.87 -15.86 -3.79
C ASP A 84 25.16 -16.65 -5.08
N PRO A 85 25.46 -17.98 -5.04
CA PRO A 85 25.55 -18.81 -6.25
C PRO A 85 24.23 -18.97 -7.01
N ILE A 86 23.08 -18.95 -6.32
CA ILE A 86 21.75 -19.02 -6.95
C ILE A 86 21.50 -17.74 -7.75
N ILE A 87 21.72 -16.56 -7.14
CA ILE A 87 21.60 -15.28 -7.83
C ILE A 87 22.58 -15.21 -9.01
N ALA A 88 23.83 -15.69 -8.86
CA ALA A 88 24.81 -15.71 -9.94
C ALA A 88 24.36 -16.57 -11.15
N ARG A 89 23.75 -17.73 -10.90
CA ARG A 89 23.14 -18.59 -11.93
C ARG A 89 21.97 -17.88 -12.62
N ASP A 90 21.08 -17.27 -11.84
CA ASP A 90 19.84 -16.69 -12.34
C ASP A 90 20.10 -15.38 -13.11
N LEU A 91 21.04 -14.54 -12.65
CA LEU A 91 21.54 -13.40 -13.42
C LEU A 91 22.12 -13.83 -14.77
N LYS A 92 22.83 -14.97 -14.83
CA LYS A 92 23.49 -15.45 -16.06
C LYS A 92 22.49 -15.82 -17.18
N SER A 93 21.25 -16.20 -16.85
CA SER A 93 20.20 -16.47 -17.85
C SER A 93 19.43 -15.22 -18.30
N LEU A 94 19.55 -14.10 -17.58
CA LEU A 94 18.93 -12.83 -17.99
C LEU A 94 19.64 -12.18 -19.17
N SER A 95 18.96 -11.25 -19.85
CA SER A 95 19.55 -10.42 -20.90
C SER A 95 20.71 -9.56 -20.35
N LYS A 96 21.64 -9.18 -21.24
CA LYS A 96 22.76 -8.30 -20.87
C LYS A 96 22.33 -6.95 -20.31
N GLU A 97 21.13 -6.48 -20.68
CA GLU A 97 20.56 -5.26 -20.11
C GLU A 97 20.08 -5.46 -18.67
N LYS A 98 19.30 -6.52 -18.38
CA LYS A 98 18.92 -6.85 -17.00
C LYS A 98 20.12 -7.14 -16.09
N GLN A 99 21.19 -7.75 -16.64
CA GLN A 99 22.46 -7.90 -15.92
C GLN A 99 23.09 -6.53 -15.57
N ARG A 100 23.20 -5.60 -16.55
CA ARG A 100 23.71 -4.24 -16.31
C ARG A 100 22.88 -3.48 -15.28
N GLN A 101 21.54 -3.56 -15.38
CA GLN A 101 20.62 -2.92 -14.45
C GLN A 101 20.88 -3.38 -13.01
N PHE A 102 20.92 -4.69 -12.76
CA PHE A 102 21.24 -5.27 -11.45
C PHE A 102 22.61 -4.82 -10.92
N PHE A 103 23.65 -4.81 -11.76
CA PHE A 103 24.99 -4.34 -11.37
C PHE A 103 25.10 -2.82 -11.16
N SER A 104 24.06 -2.05 -11.51
CA SER A 104 24.00 -0.60 -11.29
C SER A 104 23.23 -0.18 -10.03
N LEU A 105 22.77 -1.16 -9.24
CA LEU A 105 22.12 -1.00 -7.94
C LEU A 105 23.15 -0.83 -6.81
N HIS A 106 22.72 -0.25 -5.69
CA HIS A 106 23.62 -0.04 -4.55
C HIS A 106 23.98 -1.36 -3.85
N ASN A 107 25.11 -1.42 -3.15
CA ASN A 107 25.48 -2.57 -2.33
C ASN A 107 26.10 -2.12 -1.02
N ASN A 108 25.33 -2.17 0.06
CA ASN A 108 25.80 -1.87 1.42
C ASN A 108 26.56 -3.05 2.05
N PHE A 109 26.60 -4.21 1.39
CA PHE A 109 27.31 -5.41 1.86
C PHE A 109 28.32 -5.93 0.82
N PRO A 110 29.33 -5.12 0.44
CA PRO A 110 30.40 -5.54 -0.46
C PRO A 110 31.29 -6.61 0.19
N GLY A 111 31.95 -7.42 -0.62
CA GLY A 111 32.88 -8.47 -0.17
C GLY A 111 32.53 -9.84 -0.75
N LYS A 112 32.55 -10.88 0.10
CA LYS A 112 32.53 -12.30 -0.31
C LYS A 112 31.28 -12.76 -1.08
N HIS A 113 30.14 -12.10 -0.88
CA HIS A 113 28.85 -12.52 -1.44
C HIS A 113 28.11 -11.34 -2.10
N PRO A 114 28.66 -10.76 -3.19
CA PRO A 114 28.27 -9.45 -3.69
C PRO A 114 26.87 -9.41 -4.32
N PHE A 115 26.40 -10.50 -4.93
CA PHE A 115 25.06 -10.55 -5.52
C PHE A 115 24.00 -10.59 -4.42
N SER A 116 24.22 -11.38 -3.37
CA SER A 116 23.36 -11.40 -2.18
C SER A 116 23.41 -10.08 -1.41
N GLY A 117 24.52 -9.35 -1.44
CA GLY A 117 24.64 -8.00 -0.87
C GLY A 117 23.79 -6.97 -1.60
N ILE A 118 23.80 -6.98 -2.95
CA ILE A 118 22.89 -6.17 -3.77
C ILE A 118 21.43 -6.53 -3.46
N VAL A 119 21.06 -7.81 -3.48
CA VAL A 119 19.68 -8.25 -3.15
C VAL A 119 19.28 -7.78 -1.76
N LYS A 120 20.11 -8.00 -0.73
CA LYS A 120 19.85 -7.56 0.66
C LYS A 120 19.70 -6.05 0.81
N THR A 121 20.31 -5.26 -0.10
CA THR A 121 20.28 -3.79 -0.07
C THR A 121 19.05 -3.22 -0.80
N ASN A 122 18.55 -3.88 -1.85
CA ASN A 122 17.57 -3.29 -2.77
C ASN A 122 16.25 -4.08 -2.92
N ALA A 123 16.15 -5.30 -2.37
CA ALA A 123 14.96 -6.13 -2.58
C ALA A 123 13.79 -5.72 -1.69
N LEU A 124 12.62 -5.48 -2.30
CA LEU A 124 11.36 -5.29 -1.59
C LEU A 124 10.70 -6.66 -1.37
N PRO A 125 9.97 -6.89 -0.27
CA PRO A 125 9.26 -8.15 -0.04
C PRO A 125 8.06 -8.27 -0.98
N CYS A 126 7.83 -9.46 -1.55
CA CYS A 126 6.68 -9.76 -2.40
C CYS A 126 5.38 -9.92 -1.59
N GLY A 127 4.97 -8.86 -0.89
CA GLY A 127 3.80 -8.81 -0.02
C GLY A 127 4.12 -8.88 1.48
N SER A 128 3.12 -8.57 2.31
CA SER A 128 3.25 -8.59 3.77
C SER A 128 3.60 -9.99 4.28
N GLY A 129 4.64 -10.08 5.12
CA GLY A 129 5.13 -11.36 5.67
C GLY A 129 5.80 -12.30 4.66
N ALA A 130 6.06 -11.87 3.43
CA ALA A 130 6.63 -12.73 2.39
C ALA A 130 8.05 -13.22 2.72
N THR A 131 8.29 -14.52 2.46
CA THR A 131 9.65 -15.12 2.49
C THR A 131 10.41 -14.96 1.17
N VAL A 132 9.79 -14.27 0.20
CA VAL A 132 10.33 -13.93 -1.12
C VAL A 132 10.50 -12.42 -1.19
N GLY A 133 11.68 -11.97 -1.63
CA GLY A 133 11.94 -10.59 -2.03
C GLY A 133 12.25 -10.49 -3.52
N ALA A 134 12.07 -9.31 -4.08
CA ALA A 134 12.20 -9.02 -5.50
C ALA A 134 13.06 -7.77 -5.75
N VAL A 135 13.85 -7.81 -6.82
CA VAL A 135 14.70 -6.70 -7.28
C VAL A 135 14.19 -6.21 -8.62
N TYR A 136 14.12 -4.89 -8.82
CA TYR A 136 13.42 -4.23 -9.92
C TYR A 136 14.34 -3.25 -10.69
N PRO A 137 14.10 -2.99 -11.99
CA PRO A 137 14.92 -2.05 -12.77
C PRO A 137 14.88 -0.58 -12.32
N THR A 138 13.71 -0.08 -11.89
CA THR A 138 13.47 1.34 -11.62
C THR A 138 13.13 1.58 -10.15
N ILE A 139 12.27 0.74 -9.55
CA ILE A 139 11.79 0.90 -8.18
C ILE A 139 12.92 0.83 -7.14
N CYS A 140 13.99 0.08 -7.42
CA CYS A 140 15.19 0.03 -6.57
C CYS A 140 16.03 1.33 -6.56
N PHE A 141 15.62 2.39 -7.28
CA PHE A 141 16.18 3.75 -7.18
C PHE A 141 15.25 4.74 -6.46
N ILE A 142 14.16 4.29 -5.82
CA ILE A 142 13.25 5.14 -5.04
C ILE A 142 13.79 5.26 -3.61
N ASN A 143 14.32 6.43 -3.26
CA ASN A 143 14.98 6.66 -1.98
C ASN A 143 14.03 6.67 -0.77
N HIS A 144 14.63 6.69 0.42
CA HIS A 144 13.92 6.70 1.68
C HIS A 144 13.55 8.11 2.17
N SER A 145 12.37 8.23 2.77
CA SER A 145 12.04 9.29 3.75
C SER A 145 11.27 8.71 4.94
N CYS A 146 11.57 9.16 6.17
CA CYS A 146 10.81 8.80 7.38
C CYS A 146 9.38 9.38 7.38
N ARG A 147 9.08 10.32 6.47
CA ARG A 147 7.75 10.73 6.03
C ARG A 147 7.74 10.68 4.51
N ALA A 148 7.50 9.49 3.99
CA ALA A 148 7.49 9.20 2.56
C ALA A 148 6.27 9.79 1.85
N ASN A 149 6.43 10.15 0.58
CA ASN A 149 5.35 10.67 -0.27
C ASN A 149 4.73 9.63 -1.22
N ALA A 150 5.31 8.44 -1.31
CA ALA A 150 4.75 7.27 -1.98
C ALA A 150 4.70 6.03 -1.08
N HIS A 151 3.86 5.07 -1.46
CA HIS A 151 3.80 3.72 -0.89
C HIS A 151 4.09 2.68 -1.97
N ASN A 152 4.81 1.62 -1.60
CA ASN A 152 4.98 0.42 -2.44
C ASN A 152 4.03 -0.69 -1.95
N SER A 153 3.39 -1.38 -2.87
CA SER A 153 2.59 -2.58 -2.58
C SER A 153 2.73 -3.61 -3.70
N TRP A 154 3.00 -4.86 -3.32
CA TRP A 154 3.12 -6.00 -4.24
C TRP A 154 1.74 -6.49 -4.67
N ASN A 155 1.43 -6.38 -5.95
CA ASN A 155 0.19 -6.91 -6.51
C ASN A 155 0.43 -8.32 -7.07
N GLU A 156 0.03 -9.34 -6.30
CA GLU A 156 0.22 -10.75 -6.67
C GLU A 156 -0.53 -11.15 -7.96
N THR A 157 -1.67 -10.51 -8.25
CA THR A 157 -2.46 -10.75 -9.47
C THR A 157 -1.71 -10.26 -10.73
N LEU A 158 -0.88 -9.23 -10.59
CA LEU A 158 -0.06 -8.66 -11.66
C LEU A 158 1.38 -9.18 -11.67
N GLY A 159 1.80 -9.93 -10.64
CA GLY A 159 3.18 -10.39 -10.44
C GLY A 159 4.19 -9.23 -10.44
N SER A 160 3.79 -8.08 -9.91
CA SER A 160 4.49 -6.79 -10.04
C SER A 160 4.41 -5.98 -8.75
N GLU A 161 5.44 -5.20 -8.45
CA GLU A 161 5.34 -4.11 -7.48
C GLU A 161 4.54 -2.96 -8.08
N THR A 162 3.81 -2.23 -7.24
CA THR A 162 3.15 -0.97 -7.62
C THR A 162 3.58 0.13 -6.66
N ILE A 163 3.75 1.34 -7.19
CA ILE A 163 4.08 2.55 -6.43
C ILE A 163 2.96 3.56 -6.60
N HIS A 164 2.40 4.08 -5.52
CA HIS A 164 1.35 5.10 -5.54
C HIS A 164 1.73 6.31 -4.72
N ALA A 165 1.36 7.50 -5.20
CA ALA A 165 1.51 8.73 -4.44
C ALA A 165 0.50 8.76 -3.28
N ILE A 166 0.98 8.86 -2.04
CA ILE A 166 0.14 8.94 -0.82
C ILE A 166 -0.06 10.38 -0.33
N GLN A 167 0.51 11.34 -1.04
CA GLN A 167 0.23 12.76 -0.96
C GLN A 167 0.41 13.34 -2.37
N ASP A 168 0.10 14.61 -2.57
CA ASP A 168 0.48 15.29 -3.80
C ASP A 168 2.01 15.47 -3.86
N ILE A 169 2.56 15.27 -5.07
CA ILE A 169 3.98 15.39 -5.39
C ILE A 169 4.11 16.39 -6.54
N GLU A 170 4.84 17.48 -6.33
CA GLU A 170 5.03 18.55 -7.32
C GLU A 170 6.20 18.26 -8.30
N PRO A 171 6.21 18.87 -9.50
CA PRO A 171 7.33 18.72 -10.44
C PRO A 171 8.68 19.04 -9.78
N GLY A 172 9.68 18.19 -10.01
CA GLY A 172 11.02 18.31 -9.43
C GLY A 172 11.18 17.76 -8.01
N GLN A 173 10.10 17.33 -7.33
CA GLN A 173 10.22 16.65 -6.04
C GLN A 173 10.72 15.20 -6.21
N GLU A 174 11.46 14.73 -5.20
CA GLU A 174 11.89 13.33 -5.09
C GLU A 174 10.72 12.45 -4.61
N ILE A 175 10.51 11.34 -5.30
CA ILE A 175 9.54 10.30 -4.95
C ILE A 175 10.25 9.31 -4.01
N THR A 176 9.64 9.05 -2.86
CA THR A 176 10.26 8.33 -1.73
C THR A 176 9.30 7.34 -1.09
N ILE A 177 9.84 6.26 -0.51
CA ILE A 177 9.11 5.24 0.28
C ILE A 177 9.71 5.11 1.69
N SER A 178 9.02 4.43 2.61
CA SER A 178 9.65 4.06 3.91
C SER A 178 10.43 2.77 3.77
N TYR A 179 11.70 2.78 4.16
CA TYR A 179 12.49 1.57 4.39
C TYR A 179 12.41 1.13 5.86
N ASP A 180 12.10 2.07 6.77
CA ASP A 180 12.11 1.84 8.22
C ASP A 180 10.76 1.34 8.75
N HIS A 181 10.82 0.71 9.94
CA HIS A 181 9.69 0.13 10.66
C HIS A 181 9.08 1.14 11.66
N GLY A 182 9.25 2.44 11.42
CA GLY A 182 8.89 3.52 12.34
C GLY A 182 9.85 3.64 13.53
N GLY A 183 9.34 4.20 14.63
CA GLY A 183 10.08 4.39 15.88
C GLY A 183 10.90 5.69 15.97
N PRO A 184 11.49 5.99 17.13
CA PRO A 184 12.25 7.22 17.41
C PRO A 184 13.58 7.30 16.63
N SER A 185 14.17 8.49 16.53
CA SER A 185 15.38 8.74 15.73
C SER A 185 16.59 7.96 16.23
N THR A 186 16.64 7.73 17.54
CA THR A 186 17.62 6.92 18.26
C THR A 186 17.65 5.45 17.83
N SER A 187 16.56 4.90 17.30
CA SER A 187 16.52 3.53 16.74
C SER A 187 16.50 3.51 15.22
N ARG A 188 15.70 4.36 14.55
CA ARG A 188 15.59 4.34 13.08
C ARG A 188 16.86 4.83 12.38
N LYS A 189 17.57 5.85 12.88
CA LYS A 189 18.80 6.35 12.22
C LYS A 189 19.94 5.31 12.23
N PRO A 190 20.32 4.69 13.37
CA PRO A 190 21.34 3.63 13.37
C PRO A 190 20.93 2.40 12.55
N TRP A 191 19.65 2.02 12.57
CA TRP A 191 19.15 0.88 11.78
C TRP A 191 19.25 1.15 10.27
N LEU A 192 18.83 2.33 9.80
CA LEU A 192 18.99 2.73 8.39
C LEU A 192 20.47 2.73 7.98
N LYS A 193 21.35 3.25 8.84
CA LYS A 193 22.80 3.26 8.61
C LYS A 193 23.38 1.85 8.50
N GLU A 194 22.97 0.93 9.36
CA GLU A 194 23.43 -0.47 9.36
C GLU A 194 22.88 -1.27 8.16
N LYS A 195 21.61 -1.07 7.78
CA LYS A 195 20.97 -1.83 6.71
C LYS A 195 21.26 -1.29 5.31
N PHE A 196 21.34 0.02 5.14
CA PHE A 196 21.42 0.70 3.84
C PHE A 196 22.60 1.68 3.67
N GLY A 197 23.44 1.89 4.69
CA GLY A 197 24.72 2.62 4.57
C GLY A 197 24.64 4.15 4.62
N PHE A 198 23.45 4.74 4.48
CA PHE A 198 23.24 6.20 4.50
C PHE A 198 22.79 6.74 5.86
N ASP A 199 23.03 8.02 6.11
CA ASP A 199 22.47 8.77 7.24
C ASP A 199 21.22 9.52 6.76
N CYS A 200 20.07 9.31 7.39
CA CYS A 200 18.80 9.83 6.89
C CYS A 200 18.70 11.36 7.04
N ASP A 201 18.58 12.06 5.92
CA ASP A 201 18.52 13.53 5.78
C ASP A 201 17.12 14.06 5.46
N CYS A 202 16.07 13.23 5.57
CA CYS A 202 14.71 13.68 5.30
C CYS A 202 14.26 14.80 6.26
N SER A 203 13.21 15.54 5.88
CA SER A 203 12.67 16.68 6.63
C SER A 203 12.40 16.37 8.11
N VAL A 204 11.92 15.16 8.44
CA VAL A 204 11.72 14.70 9.83
C VAL A 204 13.05 14.53 10.57
N CYS A 205 14.07 13.97 9.90
CA CYS A 205 15.37 13.69 10.50
C CYS A 205 16.29 14.92 10.63
N LEU A 206 15.98 16.00 9.91
CA LEU A 206 16.61 17.32 10.02
C LEU A 206 15.83 18.33 10.87
N LEU A 207 14.74 17.91 11.54
CA LEU A 207 14.01 18.78 12.47
C LEU A 207 14.93 19.32 13.59
N PRO A 208 14.70 20.56 14.07
CA PRO A 208 15.31 21.06 15.30
C PRO A 208 15.05 20.08 16.46
N HIS A 209 16.01 19.99 17.39
CA HIS A 209 16.03 18.98 18.46
C HIS A 209 14.69 18.81 19.21
N GLU A 210 14.03 19.91 19.56
CA GLU A 210 12.74 19.90 20.27
C GLU A 210 11.59 19.31 19.42
N GLU A 211 11.55 19.63 18.12
CA GLU A 211 10.55 19.09 17.19
C GLU A 211 10.84 17.63 16.81
N LEU A 212 12.12 17.25 16.73
CA LEU A 212 12.54 15.87 16.57
C LEU A 212 12.11 15.02 17.78
N GLU A 213 12.27 15.53 19.00
CA GLU A 213 11.76 14.87 20.21
C GLU A 213 10.23 14.74 20.20
N LYS A 214 9.49 15.76 19.74
CA LYS A 214 8.02 15.69 19.61
C LYS A 214 7.61 14.61 18.59
N SER A 215 8.31 14.51 17.46
CA SER A 215 8.16 13.41 16.49
C SER A 215 8.44 12.05 17.12
N ASP A 216 9.55 11.93 17.83
CA ASP A 216 10.01 10.66 18.39
C ASP A 216 9.06 10.16 19.48
N LYS A 217 8.57 11.04 20.37
CA LYS A 217 7.52 10.73 21.35
C LYS A 217 6.21 10.26 20.69
N ARG A 218 5.82 10.84 19.54
CA ARG A 218 4.68 10.34 18.74
C ARG A 218 4.95 8.97 18.13
N ARG A 219 6.16 8.72 17.60
CA ARG A 219 6.53 7.42 16.99
C ARG A 219 6.68 6.29 18.01
N GLU A 220 7.19 6.57 19.19
CA GLU A 220 7.15 5.66 20.35
C GLU A 220 5.69 5.36 20.74
N ARG A 221 4.83 6.40 20.79
CA ARG A 221 3.42 6.23 21.13
C ARG A 221 2.66 5.40 20.09
N ILE A 222 2.98 5.54 18.81
CA ILE A 222 2.47 4.69 17.71
C ILE A 222 2.85 3.23 17.97
N GLN A 223 4.12 2.92 18.25
CA GLN A 223 4.58 1.55 18.51
C GLN A 223 3.91 0.93 19.75
N GLN A 224 3.80 1.67 20.86
CA GLN A 224 3.10 1.23 22.08
C GLN A 224 1.62 0.91 21.84
N LEU A 225 0.95 1.69 20.97
CA LEU A 225 -0.45 1.48 20.63
C LEU A 225 -0.61 0.27 19.71
N ASP A 226 0.24 0.12 18.70
CA ASP A 226 0.26 -1.00 17.76
C ASP A 226 0.40 -2.36 18.48
N GLU A 227 1.37 -2.46 19.40
CA GLU A 227 1.56 -3.64 20.25
C GLU A 227 0.35 -3.90 21.17
N ALA A 228 -0.21 -2.85 21.76
CA ALA A 228 -1.36 -2.95 22.66
C ALA A 228 -2.68 -3.31 21.95
N ILE A 229 -2.79 -3.02 20.65
CA ILE A 229 -3.90 -3.38 19.77
C ILE A 229 -3.75 -4.81 19.28
N GLY A 230 -2.56 -5.18 18.78
CA GLY A 230 -2.25 -6.50 18.23
C GLY A 230 -2.27 -7.65 19.24
N ASN A 231 -2.36 -7.36 20.55
CA ASN A 231 -2.43 -8.36 21.60
C ASN A 231 -3.84 -9.03 21.68
N PRO A 232 -3.99 -10.33 21.33
CA PRO A 232 -5.30 -10.97 21.26
C PRO A 232 -5.99 -11.12 22.63
N GLY A 233 -5.20 -11.29 23.70
CA GLY A 233 -5.72 -11.35 25.06
C GLY A 233 -6.34 -10.03 25.51
N ARG A 234 -5.76 -8.88 25.13
CA ARG A 234 -6.36 -7.55 25.34
C ARG A 234 -7.61 -7.35 24.50
N MET A 235 -7.58 -7.76 23.22
CA MET A 235 -8.74 -7.70 22.34
C MET A 235 -9.93 -8.46 22.93
N MET A 236 -9.75 -9.73 23.32
CA MET A 236 -10.79 -10.58 23.90
C MET A 236 -11.33 -10.04 25.24
N SER A 237 -10.43 -9.63 26.15
CA SER A 237 -10.81 -9.31 27.55
C SER A 237 -11.20 -7.85 27.78
N ARG A 238 -10.71 -6.91 26.96
CA ARG A 238 -10.88 -5.46 27.15
C ARG A 238 -11.17 -4.74 25.81
N PRO A 239 -12.12 -5.21 24.97
CA PRO A 239 -12.27 -4.72 23.60
C PRO A 239 -12.56 -3.23 23.48
N SER A 240 -13.30 -2.62 24.42
CA SER A 240 -13.49 -1.16 24.43
C SER A 240 -12.18 -0.39 24.58
N VAL A 241 -11.19 -0.95 25.29
CA VAL A 241 -9.87 -0.33 25.46
C VAL A 241 -9.03 -0.51 24.20
N SER A 242 -9.05 -1.69 23.57
CA SER A 242 -8.39 -1.90 22.26
C SER A 242 -8.98 -0.99 21.17
N LEU A 243 -10.30 -0.79 21.17
CA LEU A 243 -10.98 0.10 20.22
C LEU A 243 -10.60 1.58 20.44
N LEU A 244 -10.51 2.03 21.70
CA LEU A 244 -10.02 3.37 22.03
C LEU A 244 -8.51 3.54 21.77
N ASN A 245 -7.72 2.46 21.84
CA ASN A 245 -6.33 2.48 21.38
C ASN A 245 -6.25 2.68 19.86
N CYS A 246 -7.12 2.06 19.06
CA CYS A 246 -7.19 2.30 17.61
C CYS A 246 -7.51 3.77 17.30
N ARG A 247 -8.48 4.37 18.00
CA ARG A 247 -8.76 5.82 17.92
C ARG A 247 -7.53 6.66 18.23
N SER A 248 -6.82 6.31 19.30
CA SER A 248 -5.61 7.01 19.75
C SER A 248 -4.48 6.89 18.71
N LEU A 249 -4.36 5.72 18.06
CA LEU A 249 -3.37 5.46 17.02
C LEU A 249 -3.66 6.29 15.78
N LEU A 250 -4.92 6.34 15.33
CA LEU A 250 -5.35 7.19 14.21
C LEU A 250 -5.07 8.68 14.46
N GLN A 251 -5.30 9.16 15.68
CA GLN A 251 -4.95 10.53 16.06
C GLN A 251 -3.44 10.80 15.96
N VAL A 252 -2.60 9.98 16.61
CA VAL A 252 -1.15 10.21 16.62
C VAL A 252 -0.52 9.99 15.24
N LEU A 253 -1.06 9.10 14.41
CA LEU A 253 -0.68 8.97 13.00
C LEU A 253 -0.97 10.26 12.22
N LYS A 254 -2.15 10.88 12.41
CA LYS A 254 -2.49 12.16 11.77
C LYS A 254 -1.57 13.30 12.23
N GLU A 255 -1.25 13.35 13.52
CA GLU A 255 -0.32 14.35 14.08
C GLU A 255 1.12 14.19 13.57
N GLU A 256 1.58 12.96 13.35
CA GLU A 256 2.97 12.67 12.95
C GLU A 256 3.20 12.69 11.44
N PHE A 257 2.24 12.22 10.63
CA PHE A 257 2.37 12.20 9.17
C PHE A 257 1.78 13.44 8.48
N GLN A 258 0.88 14.17 9.17
CA GLN A 258 0.33 15.47 8.74
C GLN A 258 -0.54 15.39 7.47
N GLU A 259 -0.05 15.88 6.34
CA GLU A 259 -0.79 15.94 5.06
C GLU A 259 -0.63 14.64 4.26
N GLY A 260 -1.69 14.26 3.54
CA GLY A 260 -1.75 13.01 2.78
C GLY A 260 -2.41 11.85 3.52
N THR A 261 -2.21 10.64 3.00
CA THR A 261 -2.69 9.37 3.53
C THR A 261 -1.51 8.47 3.93
N ASN A 262 -1.76 7.40 4.67
CA ASN A 262 -0.74 6.45 5.11
C ASN A 262 -1.36 5.06 5.29
N ILE A 263 -0.71 4.01 4.80
CA ILE A 263 -1.18 2.62 4.92
C ILE A 263 -1.40 2.18 6.38
N LEU A 264 -0.69 2.78 7.35
CA LEU A 264 -0.92 2.57 8.79
C LEU A 264 -2.32 3.00 9.25
N ILE A 265 -2.94 3.98 8.57
CA ILE A 265 -4.34 4.39 8.80
C ILE A 265 -5.31 3.31 8.32
N ALA A 266 -5.03 2.64 7.19
CA ALA A 266 -5.82 1.48 6.77
C ALA A 266 -5.69 0.33 7.76
N ARG A 267 -4.46 0.05 8.22
CA ARG A 267 -4.21 -1.00 9.21
C ARG A 267 -4.94 -0.73 10.54
N ALA A 268 -4.82 0.47 11.09
CA ALA A 268 -5.49 0.83 12.35
C ALA A 268 -7.04 0.74 12.25
N ASN A 269 -7.61 1.06 11.08
CA ASN A 269 -9.03 0.83 10.81
C ASN A 269 -9.37 -0.67 10.63
N TYR A 270 -8.52 -1.46 9.98
CA TYR A 270 -8.69 -2.92 9.90
C TYR A 270 -8.63 -3.59 11.28
N ASP A 271 -7.77 -3.12 12.18
CA ASP A 271 -7.73 -3.60 13.57
C ASP A 271 -8.99 -3.18 14.35
N ALA A 272 -9.49 -1.96 14.18
CA ALA A 272 -10.78 -1.52 14.72
C ALA A 272 -11.96 -2.36 14.19
N PHE A 273 -11.96 -2.69 12.90
CA PHE A 273 -12.88 -3.63 12.27
C PHE A 273 -12.82 -5.00 12.96
N GLN A 274 -11.64 -5.62 13.08
CA GLN A 274 -11.46 -6.93 13.69
C GLN A 274 -11.96 -6.96 15.14
N ILE A 275 -11.68 -5.92 15.94
CA ILE A 275 -12.19 -5.76 17.31
C ILE A 275 -13.73 -5.69 17.32
N ALA A 276 -14.32 -4.90 16.43
CA ALA A 276 -15.77 -4.73 16.36
C ALA A 276 -16.48 -6.05 16.00
N ILE A 277 -16.04 -6.74 14.93
CA ILE A 277 -16.70 -7.96 14.46
C ILE A 277 -16.47 -9.17 15.36
N ALA A 278 -15.33 -9.26 16.07
CA ALA A 278 -15.07 -10.33 17.05
C ALA A 278 -16.03 -10.29 18.26
N HIS A 279 -16.70 -9.16 18.47
CA HIS A 279 -17.75 -8.96 19.47
C HIS A 279 -19.17 -8.80 18.87
N GLY A 280 -19.31 -8.97 17.56
CA GLY A 280 -20.57 -8.99 16.81
C GLY A 280 -21.06 -7.65 16.26
N ASP A 281 -20.27 -6.57 16.35
CA ASP A 281 -20.70 -5.21 16.00
C ASP A 281 -20.56 -4.93 14.49
N LEU A 282 -21.44 -5.52 13.68
CA LEU A 282 -21.46 -5.40 12.22
C LEU A 282 -21.65 -3.95 11.72
N ALA A 283 -22.36 -3.10 12.48
CA ALA A 283 -22.55 -1.70 12.12
C ALA A 283 -21.22 -0.93 12.17
N ARG A 284 -20.46 -1.03 13.27
CA ARG A 284 -19.13 -0.41 13.36
C ARG A 284 -18.10 -1.10 12.48
N GLY A 285 -18.18 -2.43 12.36
CA GLY A 285 -17.37 -3.21 11.43
C GLY A 285 -17.44 -2.65 10.01
N ALA A 286 -18.64 -2.47 9.45
CA ALA A 286 -18.80 -1.92 8.10
C ALA A 286 -18.17 -0.52 7.94
N VAL A 287 -18.31 0.38 8.93
CA VAL A 287 -17.69 1.72 8.88
C VAL A 287 -16.16 1.63 8.89
N PHE A 288 -15.56 0.83 9.77
CA PHE A 288 -14.11 0.64 9.83
C PHE A 288 -13.56 -0.06 8.59
N ALA A 289 -14.28 -1.04 8.04
CA ALA A 289 -13.93 -1.69 6.78
C ALA A 289 -13.96 -0.71 5.60
N GLN A 290 -14.99 0.15 5.52
CA GLN A 290 -15.08 1.21 4.53
C GLN A 290 -13.92 2.21 4.65
N GLN A 291 -13.59 2.65 5.87
CA GLN A 291 -12.47 3.55 6.12
C GLN A 291 -11.13 2.93 5.72
N ALA A 292 -10.89 1.66 6.04
CA ALA A 292 -9.70 0.94 5.59
C ALA A 292 -9.65 0.74 4.07
N TYR A 293 -10.78 0.43 3.43
CA TYR A 293 -10.90 0.31 1.96
C TYR A 293 -10.54 1.61 1.25
N GLN A 294 -11.10 2.76 1.67
CA GLN A 294 -10.83 4.05 1.03
C GLN A 294 -9.35 4.45 1.13
N ILE A 295 -8.70 4.16 2.26
CA ILE A 295 -7.26 4.40 2.43
C ILE A 295 -6.42 3.47 1.55
N ARG A 296 -6.75 2.18 1.47
CA ARG A 296 -6.06 1.23 0.57
C ARG A 296 -6.26 1.55 -0.91
N LEU A 297 -7.45 2.00 -1.30
CA LEU A 297 -7.76 2.43 -2.67
C LEU A 297 -6.80 3.54 -3.15
N LEU A 298 -6.41 4.47 -2.26
CA LEU A 298 -5.40 5.50 -2.53
C LEU A 298 -3.96 4.94 -2.48
N CYS A 299 -3.64 4.11 -1.49
CA CYS A 299 -2.27 3.61 -1.29
C CYS A 299 -1.86 2.50 -2.27
N GLU A 300 -2.81 1.73 -2.82
CA GLU A 300 -2.54 0.47 -3.53
C GLU A 300 -3.36 0.30 -4.82
N GLY A 301 -4.44 1.05 -5.00
CA GLY A 301 -5.32 1.01 -6.17
C GLY A 301 -6.35 -0.12 -6.13
N GLY A 302 -7.49 0.08 -6.82
CA GLY A 302 -8.65 -0.83 -6.79
C GLY A 302 -8.43 -2.22 -7.38
N ASP A 303 -7.31 -2.46 -8.07
CA ASP A 303 -6.90 -3.78 -8.56
C ASP A 303 -6.05 -4.57 -7.54
N SER A 304 -5.61 -3.96 -6.42
CA SER A 304 -4.89 -4.64 -5.33
C SER A 304 -5.75 -5.75 -4.70
N PRO A 305 -5.19 -6.95 -4.45
CA PRO A 305 -5.88 -8.03 -3.73
C PRO A 305 -6.37 -7.58 -2.35
N ASP A 306 -5.55 -6.81 -1.64
CA ASP A 306 -5.82 -6.32 -0.29
C ASP A 306 -6.90 -5.21 -0.28
N THR A 307 -6.93 -4.37 -1.33
CA THR A 307 -8.02 -3.39 -1.53
C THR A 307 -9.35 -4.10 -1.82
N LYS A 308 -9.35 -5.08 -2.74
CA LYS A 308 -10.54 -5.91 -3.05
C LYS A 308 -11.03 -6.68 -1.83
N ARG A 309 -10.12 -7.24 -1.03
CA ARG A 309 -10.45 -7.89 0.24
C ARG A 309 -11.15 -6.93 1.20
N MET A 310 -10.66 -5.68 1.32
CA MET A 310 -11.34 -4.71 2.18
C MET A 310 -12.70 -4.26 1.63
N GLN A 311 -12.89 -4.21 0.31
CA GLN A 311 -14.21 -3.99 -0.29
C GLN A 311 -15.19 -5.10 0.10
N GLN A 312 -14.80 -6.37 -0.05
CA GLN A 312 -15.62 -7.54 0.31
C GLN A 312 -15.97 -7.55 1.82
N LEU A 313 -15.05 -7.12 2.68
CA LEU A 313 -15.26 -7.01 4.13
C LEU A 313 -16.09 -5.78 4.54
N GLU A 314 -16.19 -4.75 3.69
CA GLU A 314 -17.19 -3.70 3.84
C GLU A 314 -18.56 -4.24 3.44
N GLU A 315 -18.67 -4.80 2.24
CA GLU A 315 -19.88 -5.39 1.65
C GLU A 315 -20.56 -6.38 2.61
N ASP A 316 -19.85 -7.42 3.06
CA ASP A 316 -20.27 -8.36 4.11
C ASP A 316 -19.16 -8.63 5.15
N PRO A 317 -19.20 -7.96 6.32
CA PRO A 317 -18.25 -8.22 7.41
C PRO A 317 -18.30 -9.65 8.01
N THR A 318 -19.34 -10.44 7.73
CA THR A 318 -19.52 -11.77 8.34
C THR A 318 -18.65 -12.87 7.72
N ILE A 319 -18.12 -12.64 6.51
CA ILE A 319 -17.19 -13.56 5.84
C ILE A 319 -15.81 -13.63 6.51
N HIS A 320 -15.52 -12.71 7.44
CA HIS A 320 -14.23 -12.69 8.14
C HIS A 320 -14.15 -13.79 9.21
N PRO A 321 -13.08 -14.61 9.26
CA PRO A 321 -12.97 -15.73 10.21
C PRO A 321 -13.04 -15.37 11.70
N SER A 322 -12.89 -14.09 12.08
CA SER A 322 -13.03 -13.65 13.47
C SER A 322 -14.45 -13.23 13.87
N PHE A 323 -15.43 -13.22 12.97
CA PHE A 323 -16.78 -12.75 13.29
C PHE A 323 -17.42 -13.54 14.44
N GLY A 324 -17.76 -12.83 15.53
CA GLY A 324 -18.33 -13.41 16.76
C GLY A 324 -17.36 -14.29 17.57
N ALA A 325 -16.08 -14.40 17.19
CA ALA A 325 -15.15 -15.38 17.75
C ALA A 325 -14.83 -15.19 19.25
N TYR A 326 -15.09 -14.01 19.83
CA TYR A 326 -14.89 -13.74 21.26
C TYR A 326 -16.20 -13.50 22.02
N SER A 327 -17.17 -12.77 21.45
CA SER A 327 -18.55 -12.76 21.98
C SER A 327 -19.56 -12.19 20.97
N MET A 328 -20.83 -12.17 21.35
CA MET A 328 -21.89 -11.43 20.65
C MET A 328 -22.46 -10.27 21.50
N ARG A 329 -21.68 -9.76 22.47
CA ARG A 329 -22.14 -8.71 23.41
C ARG A 329 -22.32 -7.34 22.76
N TRP A 330 -21.78 -7.12 21.58
CA TRP A 330 -21.96 -5.88 20.81
C TRP A 330 -22.82 -6.08 19.55
N LYS A 331 -23.61 -7.17 19.49
CA LYS A 331 -24.37 -7.58 18.30
C LYS A 331 -25.20 -6.43 17.69
N THR A 332 -24.83 -6.04 16.48
CA THR A 332 -25.59 -5.12 15.60
C THR A 332 -25.75 -5.77 14.21
N LYS A 333 -26.55 -5.16 13.33
CA LYS A 333 -26.62 -5.46 11.89
C LYS A 333 -25.92 -4.34 11.11
N LYS A 334 -25.34 -4.63 9.94
CA LYS A 334 -24.74 -3.59 9.05
C LYS A 334 -25.69 -2.41 8.79
N GLY A 335 -26.98 -2.66 8.61
CA GLY A 335 -28.01 -1.63 8.45
C GLY A 335 -28.35 -0.79 9.70
N GLN A 336 -27.61 -0.90 10.81
CA GLN A 336 -27.78 -0.12 12.04
C GLN A 336 -26.64 0.89 12.27
N VAL A 337 -25.95 1.32 11.20
CA VAL A 337 -25.17 2.56 11.21
C VAL A 337 -26.16 3.73 11.29
N PRO A 338 -26.11 4.60 12.31
CA PRO A 338 -26.98 5.76 12.40
C PRO A 338 -26.61 6.74 11.28
N ARG A 339 -27.62 7.28 10.59
CA ARG A 339 -27.49 8.23 9.48
C ARG A 339 -27.80 9.67 9.92
N GLU A 340 -28.43 9.78 11.08
CA GLU A 340 -28.88 11.00 11.75
C GLU A 340 -27.79 11.66 12.60
N LEU A 341 -26.79 10.89 13.06
CA LEU A 341 -25.67 11.41 13.85
C LEU A 341 -24.58 11.97 12.92
N SER A 342 -23.96 13.07 13.33
CA SER A 342 -22.84 13.69 12.62
C SER A 342 -21.77 14.21 13.57
N GLY A 343 -20.58 14.55 13.05
CA GLY A 343 -19.47 15.11 13.83
C GLY A 343 -19.13 14.30 15.09
N ASP A 344 -19.01 14.98 16.23
CA ASP A 344 -18.67 14.36 17.51
C ASP A 344 -19.69 13.31 17.99
N GLU A 345 -20.97 13.41 17.62
CA GLU A 345 -21.97 12.40 17.99
C GLU A 345 -21.73 11.08 17.28
N PHE A 346 -21.42 11.14 15.97
CA PHE A 346 -21.07 9.97 15.18
C PHE A 346 -19.73 9.37 15.64
N GLU A 347 -18.74 10.20 15.95
CA GLU A 347 -17.45 9.76 16.52
C GLU A 347 -17.63 9.10 17.89
N ASN A 348 -18.48 9.65 18.76
CA ASN A 348 -18.78 9.07 20.06
C ASN A 348 -19.50 7.71 19.92
N TRP A 349 -20.44 7.60 18.97
CA TRP A 349 -21.03 6.32 18.60
C TRP A 349 -19.97 5.34 18.09
N LEU A 350 -19.16 5.73 17.09
CA LEU A 350 -18.20 4.86 16.41
C LEU A 350 -17.18 4.28 17.39
N TRP A 351 -16.63 5.12 18.26
CA TRP A 351 -15.62 4.72 19.25
C TRP A 351 -16.20 4.22 20.59
N ARG A 352 -17.52 4.00 20.65
CA ARG A 352 -18.26 3.51 21.83
C ARG A 352 -17.99 4.34 23.10
N ARG A 353 -17.86 5.66 22.94
CA ARG A 353 -17.73 6.63 24.03
C ARG A 353 -19.08 6.86 24.69
N LYS A 354 -19.04 7.44 25.89
CA LYS A 354 -20.19 7.98 26.63
C LYS A 354 -20.05 9.50 26.71
#